data_AF-A0A6A7BPL1-F1
#
_entry.id   AF-A0A6A7BPL1-F1
#
_cell.length_a   1.000
_cell.length_b   1.000
_cell.length_c   1.000
_cell.angle_alpha   90.00
_cell.angle_beta   90.00
_cell.angle_gamma   90.00
#
_symmetry.space_group_name_H-M   'P 1'
#
loop_
_entity.id
_entity.type
_entity.pdbx_description
1 polymer ?
#
loop_
_entity_poly.entity_id
_entity_poly.type
_entity_poly.pdbx_seq_one_letter_code
_entity_poly.pdbx_strand_id
1 'polypeptide(L)'
;MDLTPIYIRGKRRSKRKDNQPDHLPPSLRSHKRHQPHRIPPAQQKTNPPSRLELLPTEVIQSIFLLSKNISLPLTSPTLKDQLTSPYMFTRFMDVTMRPLTGNILPSQAEVADARSVLNARFVTFGFFVGWVSQFLGSGAGGCIAVAVAGTGGPTTGPTTSTAVSEAGPTSSPAPGGSEGGAAAAQLITTPLMSVFPRLPPSKLLHGPWCESKISFLRLFSPSPNGAAVSSPDYPLARRGLFDAIVAGEFEAFTLLLRLGVSADLEVLRAVVMGESCGGEFVRVVLERVSEGWGEVDVLDQKLWEWVEEAERRGEGKAGVVRGLLQGA
;
A
#
# COMPACT_ATOMS: atom_id res chain seq x y z
N MET A 1 45.43 -13.24 -23.52
CA MET A 1 44.01 -13.42 -23.15
C MET A 1 43.33 -12.19 -23.67
N ASP A 2 42.61 -12.35 -24.77
CA ASP A 2 42.36 -11.22 -25.66
C ASP A 2 40.95 -10.71 -25.36
N LEU A 3 40.89 -9.48 -24.84
CA LEU A 3 39.66 -8.90 -24.34
C LEU A 3 38.78 -8.45 -25.51
N THR A 4 37.58 -9.03 -25.62
CA THR A 4 36.61 -8.72 -26.68
C THR A 4 36.26 -7.23 -26.67
N PRO A 5 36.48 -6.48 -27.76
CA PRO A 5 36.34 -5.02 -27.76
C PRO A 5 34.87 -4.58 -27.63
N ILE A 6 34.57 -3.85 -26.55
CA ILE A 6 33.22 -3.32 -26.27
C ILE A 6 32.98 -2.03 -27.09
N TYR A 7 32.28 -2.16 -28.21
CA TYR A 7 31.89 -1.02 -29.04
C TYR A 7 30.74 -0.22 -28.43
N ILE A 8 31.08 0.81 -27.64
CA ILE A 8 30.11 1.75 -27.06
C ILE A 8 29.48 2.60 -28.19
N ARG A 9 28.29 2.19 -28.65
CA ARG A 9 27.54 2.86 -29.72
C ARG A 9 27.02 4.23 -29.26
N GLY A 10 27.81 5.27 -29.49
CA GLY A 10 27.52 6.66 -29.09
C GLY A 10 26.11 7.13 -29.46
N LYS A 11 25.27 7.33 -28.44
CA LYS A 11 23.88 7.79 -28.58
C LYS A 11 23.88 9.26 -29.00
N ARG A 12 23.79 9.53 -30.30
CA ARG A 12 23.84 10.89 -30.89
C ARG A 12 22.86 11.84 -30.17
N ARG A 13 23.37 12.75 -29.34
CA ARG A 13 22.60 13.88 -28.80
C ARG A 13 22.11 14.70 -29.99
N SER A 14 20.79 14.77 -30.19
CA SER A 14 20.21 15.73 -31.13
C SER A 14 20.57 17.14 -30.66
N LYS A 15 21.13 17.97 -31.55
CA LYS A 15 21.42 19.37 -31.22
C LYS A 15 20.09 20.11 -31.00
N ARG A 16 19.75 20.40 -29.74
CA ARG A 16 18.81 21.50 -29.46
C ARG A 16 19.40 22.76 -30.09
N LYS A 17 18.56 23.49 -30.80
CA LYS A 17 18.92 24.72 -31.48
C LYS A 17 18.51 25.89 -30.59
N ASP A 18 19.28 26.11 -29.53
CA ASP A 18 19.09 27.27 -28.67
C ASP A 18 19.44 28.54 -29.47
N ASN A 19 18.48 29.47 -29.56
CA ASN A 19 18.66 30.90 -29.84
C ASN A 19 17.29 31.59 -30.02
N GLN A 20 16.73 32.17 -28.94
CA GLN A 20 16.13 33.51 -28.97
C GLN A 20 15.75 34.00 -27.55
N PRO A 21 16.17 35.21 -27.14
CA PRO A 21 15.64 35.91 -25.98
C PRO A 21 14.77 37.11 -26.42
N ASP A 22 13.49 36.88 -26.71
CA ASP A 22 12.55 37.93 -27.13
C ASP A 22 11.66 38.38 -25.96
N HIS A 23 11.86 39.62 -25.49
CA HIS A 23 11.01 40.26 -24.47
C HIS A 23 9.79 40.95 -25.13
N LEU A 24 8.59 40.39 -25.04
CA LEU A 24 7.34 41.07 -25.41
C LEU A 24 6.15 40.74 -24.49
N PRO A 25 5.20 41.69 -24.27
CA PRO A 25 4.11 41.56 -23.30
C PRO A 25 2.91 40.74 -23.82
N PRO A 26 2.02 40.26 -22.92
CA PRO A 26 0.89 39.41 -23.30
C PRO A 26 -0.25 40.20 -23.96
N SER A 27 -0.56 39.86 -25.22
CA SER A 27 -1.78 40.29 -25.89
C SER A 27 -2.52 39.10 -26.49
N LEU A 28 -3.86 39.16 -26.45
CA LEU A 28 -4.84 38.10 -26.64
C LEU A 28 -4.75 37.40 -28.02
N ARG A 29 -3.79 36.48 -28.19
CA ARG A 29 -3.70 35.65 -29.40
C ARG A 29 -4.70 34.49 -29.35
N SER A 30 -5.90 34.74 -29.87
CA SER A 30 -6.91 33.71 -30.17
C SER A 30 -6.26 32.49 -30.83
N HIS A 31 -6.24 31.36 -30.13
CA HIS A 31 -5.56 30.15 -30.57
C HIS A 31 -6.34 29.48 -31.70
N LYS A 32 -6.06 29.90 -32.93
CA LYS A 32 -6.52 29.26 -34.16
C LYS A 32 -6.00 27.82 -34.16
N ARG A 33 -6.88 26.89 -33.75
CA ARG A 33 -6.56 25.53 -33.34
C ARG A 33 -6.07 24.71 -34.54
N HIS A 34 -4.76 24.77 -34.81
CA HIS A 34 -4.11 23.91 -35.79
C HIS A 34 -4.43 22.46 -35.44
N GLN A 35 -5.26 21.81 -36.26
CA GLN A 35 -5.47 20.38 -36.13
C GLN A 35 -4.12 19.71 -36.41
N PRO A 36 -3.57 18.89 -35.50
CA PRO A 36 -2.37 18.15 -35.80
C PRO A 36 -2.68 17.24 -36.99
N HIS A 37 -1.89 17.34 -38.06
CA HIS A 37 -2.05 16.50 -39.23
C HIS A 37 -2.08 15.04 -38.77
N ARG A 38 -3.21 14.34 -39.03
CA ARG A 38 -3.33 12.91 -38.75
C ARG A 38 -2.27 12.19 -39.58
N ILE A 39 -1.15 11.86 -38.95
CA ILE A 39 -0.17 10.91 -39.50
C ILE A 39 -0.98 9.64 -39.78
N PRO A 40 -1.07 9.18 -41.05
CA PRO A 40 -1.84 7.99 -41.36
C PRO A 40 -1.29 6.81 -40.55
N PRO A 41 -2.14 5.93 -40.01
CA PRO A 41 -1.68 4.83 -39.18
C PRO A 41 -0.74 3.94 -39.99
N ALA A 42 0.55 4.02 -39.70
CA ALA A 42 1.55 3.20 -40.36
C ALA A 42 1.17 1.73 -40.15
N GLN A 43 0.94 1.02 -41.25
CA GLN A 43 0.50 -0.38 -41.22
C GLN A 43 1.53 -1.19 -40.43
N GLN A 44 1.16 -1.58 -39.21
CA GLN A 44 2.01 -2.37 -38.35
C GLN A 44 2.17 -3.73 -39.01
N LYS A 45 3.40 -4.04 -39.45
CA LYS A 45 3.72 -5.36 -40.00
C LYS A 45 3.49 -6.39 -38.89
N THR A 46 2.38 -7.10 -38.97
CA THR A 46 2.07 -8.22 -38.07
C THR A 46 3.11 -9.30 -38.31
N ASN A 47 4.05 -9.44 -37.37
CA ASN A 47 4.96 -10.58 -37.36
C ASN A 47 4.11 -11.87 -37.28
N PRO A 48 4.54 -12.98 -37.93
CA PRO A 48 3.85 -14.24 -37.77
C PRO A 48 3.86 -14.67 -36.28
N PRO A 49 2.77 -15.28 -35.77
CA PRO A 49 2.68 -15.68 -34.37
C PRO A 49 3.79 -16.68 -34.02
N SER A 50 4.31 -16.60 -32.79
CA SER A 50 5.32 -17.55 -32.33
C SER A 50 4.75 -18.96 -32.21
N ARG A 51 5.63 -19.98 -32.22
CA ARG A 51 5.21 -21.39 -32.01
C ARG A 51 4.51 -21.63 -30.66
N LEU A 52 4.66 -20.71 -29.69
CA LEU A 52 3.97 -20.77 -28.40
C LEU A 52 2.53 -20.25 -28.50
N GLU A 53 2.27 -19.25 -29.34
CA GLU A 53 0.94 -18.67 -29.59
C GLU A 53 0.06 -19.56 -30.48
N LEU A 54 0.67 -20.49 -31.22
CA LEU A 54 -0.01 -21.50 -32.04
C LEU A 54 -0.48 -22.73 -31.22
N LEU A 55 -0.24 -22.76 -29.90
CA LEU A 55 -0.74 -23.83 -29.03
C LEU A 55 -2.20 -23.58 -28.63
N PRO A 56 -2.97 -24.63 -28.26
CA PRO A 56 -4.29 -24.46 -27.65
C PRO A 56 -4.21 -23.65 -26.35
N THR A 57 -5.22 -22.82 -26.11
CA THR A 57 -5.30 -21.91 -24.95
C THR A 57 -5.13 -22.64 -23.62
N GLU A 58 -5.62 -23.87 -23.51
CA GLU A 58 -5.57 -24.73 -22.33
C GLU A 58 -4.12 -25.15 -22.01
N VAL A 59 -3.31 -25.39 -23.06
CA VAL A 59 -1.89 -25.71 -22.95
C VAL A 59 -1.09 -24.48 -22.53
N ILE A 60 -1.41 -23.31 -23.10
CA ILE A 60 -0.78 -22.03 -22.77
C ILE A 60 -1.10 -21.62 -21.31
N GLN A 61 -2.34 -21.80 -20.88
CA GLN A 61 -2.78 -21.61 -19.48
C GLN A 61 -2.08 -22.58 -18.53
N SER A 62 -1.91 -23.84 -18.93
CA SER A 62 -1.17 -24.83 -18.13
C SER A 62 0.31 -24.48 -17.99
N ILE A 63 0.97 -24.04 -19.07
CA ILE A 63 2.35 -23.56 -19.06
C ILE A 63 2.48 -22.31 -18.17
N PHE A 64 1.53 -21.38 -18.21
CA PHE A 64 1.52 -20.19 -17.35
C PHE A 64 1.44 -20.54 -15.86
N LEU A 65 0.52 -21.44 -15.48
CA LEU A 65 0.35 -21.89 -14.09
C LEU A 65 1.57 -22.68 -13.58
N LEU A 66 2.14 -23.57 -14.40
CA LEU A 66 3.30 -24.39 -14.02
C LEU A 66 4.60 -23.59 -13.94
N SER A 67 4.80 -22.62 -14.83
CA SER A 67 6.00 -21.76 -14.84
C SER A 67 5.97 -20.62 -13.82
N LYS A 68 4.79 -20.34 -13.22
CA LYS A 68 4.51 -19.19 -12.34
C LYS A 68 4.95 -17.82 -12.91
N ASN A 69 5.20 -17.73 -14.22
CA ASN A 69 5.92 -16.59 -14.80
C ASN A 69 4.97 -15.45 -15.17
N ILE A 70 4.85 -14.46 -14.28
CA ILE A 70 4.05 -13.24 -14.41
C ILE A 70 4.39 -12.42 -15.67
N SER A 71 5.59 -12.58 -16.24
CA SER A 71 5.97 -11.88 -17.49
C SER A 71 5.42 -12.53 -18.76
N LEU A 72 4.92 -13.78 -18.71
CA LEU A 72 4.46 -14.50 -19.90
C LEU A 72 3.29 -13.80 -20.64
N PRO A 73 2.26 -13.23 -19.97
CA PRO A 73 1.23 -12.42 -20.63
C PRO A 73 1.73 -11.06 -21.14
N LEU A 74 3.00 -10.70 -20.92
CA LEU A 74 3.60 -9.44 -21.38
C LEU A 74 4.52 -9.61 -22.60
N THR A 75 4.82 -10.85 -23.02
CA THR A 75 5.74 -11.12 -24.15
C THR A 75 5.08 -11.01 -25.53
N SER A 76 3.79 -11.29 -25.65
CA SER A 76 2.99 -11.12 -26.87
C SER A 76 1.55 -10.70 -26.55
N PRO A 77 0.91 -9.82 -27.36
CA PRO A 77 -0.51 -9.50 -27.25
C PRO A 77 -1.43 -10.74 -27.30
N THR A 78 -1.12 -11.73 -28.13
CA THR A 78 -1.93 -12.96 -28.26
C THR A 78 -1.96 -13.74 -26.94
N LEU A 79 -0.79 -13.91 -26.31
CA LEU A 79 -0.65 -14.56 -25.00
C LEU A 79 -1.28 -13.71 -23.90
N LYS A 80 -1.19 -12.38 -23.99
CA LYS A 80 -1.86 -11.46 -23.08
C LYS A 80 -3.35 -11.74 -23.06
N ASP A 81 -4.01 -11.75 -24.21
CA ASP A 81 -5.46 -11.81 -24.27
C ASP A 81 -6.00 -13.22 -23.94
N GLN A 82 -5.21 -14.28 -24.17
CA GLN A 82 -5.50 -15.65 -23.71
C GLN A 82 -5.32 -15.88 -22.18
N LEU A 83 -4.41 -15.14 -21.54
CA LEU A 83 -4.05 -15.33 -20.12
C LEU A 83 -4.64 -14.27 -19.18
N THR A 84 -5.02 -13.09 -19.68
CA THR A 84 -5.55 -11.96 -18.89
C THR A 84 -7.06 -12.12 -18.64
N SER A 85 -7.47 -13.26 -18.07
CA SER A 85 -8.84 -13.46 -17.58
C SER A 85 -8.88 -13.43 -16.04
N PRO A 86 -9.95 -12.93 -15.41
CA PRO A 86 -10.07 -12.93 -13.95
C PRO A 86 -9.90 -14.32 -13.34
N TYR A 87 -10.51 -15.34 -13.97
CA TYR A 87 -10.36 -16.74 -13.58
C TYR A 87 -8.90 -17.21 -13.58
N MET A 88 -8.12 -16.87 -14.62
CA MET A 88 -6.71 -17.24 -14.67
C MET A 88 -5.88 -16.54 -13.60
N PHE A 89 -6.15 -15.27 -13.28
CA PHE A 89 -5.48 -14.60 -12.17
C PHE A 89 -5.85 -15.17 -10.80
N THR A 90 -7.13 -15.51 -10.55
CA THR A 90 -7.56 -16.21 -9.33
C THR A 90 -6.85 -17.56 -9.20
N ARG A 91 -6.89 -18.41 -10.25
CA ARG A 91 -6.27 -19.73 -10.24
C ARG A 91 -4.73 -19.68 -10.13
N PHE A 92 -4.10 -18.65 -10.68
CA PHE A 92 -2.66 -18.40 -10.56
C PHE A 92 -2.28 -17.94 -9.15
N MET A 93 -3.14 -17.13 -8.51
CA MET A 93 -3.02 -16.79 -7.09
C MET A 93 -3.17 -18.04 -6.22
N ASP A 94 -4.20 -18.86 -6.45
CA ASP A 94 -4.42 -20.12 -5.71
C ASP A 94 -3.20 -21.05 -5.79
N VAL A 95 -2.69 -21.30 -7.01
CA VAL A 95 -1.53 -22.20 -7.23
C VAL A 95 -0.27 -21.66 -6.55
N THR A 96 -0.07 -20.34 -6.54
CA THR A 96 1.16 -19.73 -5.97
C THR A 96 1.10 -19.54 -4.46
N MET A 97 -0.07 -19.18 -3.92
CA MET A 97 -0.25 -18.92 -2.49
C MET A 97 -0.52 -20.19 -1.68
N ARG A 98 -1.06 -21.26 -2.28
CA ARG A 98 -1.39 -22.52 -1.58
C ARG A 98 -0.25 -23.10 -0.72
N PRO A 99 1.03 -23.13 -1.14
CA PRO A 99 2.12 -23.57 -0.27
C PRO A 99 2.24 -22.76 1.03
N LEU A 100 1.97 -21.45 1.00
CA LEU A 100 1.96 -20.58 2.19
C LEU A 100 0.78 -20.82 3.13
N THR A 101 -0.20 -21.64 2.74
CA THR A 101 -1.43 -21.90 3.51
C THR A 101 -1.48 -23.29 4.14
N GLY A 102 -0.47 -24.13 3.85
CA GLY A 102 -0.35 -25.47 4.44
C GLY A 102 0.37 -25.47 5.79
N ASN A 103 0.28 -26.59 6.51
CA ASN A 103 1.01 -26.83 7.77
C ASN A 103 2.52 -27.10 7.57
N ILE A 104 3.04 -26.96 6.35
CA ILE A 104 4.43 -27.23 5.97
C ILE A 104 5.14 -25.88 5.81
N LEU A 105 6.36 -25.76 6.36
CA LEU A 105 7.17 -24.55 6.19
C LEU A 105 7.49 -24.36 4.70
N PRO A 106 7.07 -23.25 4.06
CA PRO A 106 7.25 -23.05 2.63
C PRO A 106 8.72 -22.81 2.26
N SER A 107 9.12 -23.24 1.06
CA SER A 107 10.48 -23.02 0.57
C SER A 107 10.74 -21.54 0.25
N GLN A 108 12.02 -21.14 0.24
CA GLN A 108 12.44 -19.79 -0.16
C GLN A 108 11.99 -19.45 -1.59
N ALA A 109 11.89 -20.45 -2.49
CA ALA A 109 11.40 -20.26 -3.85
C ALA A 109 9.90 -19.92 -3.86
N GLU A 110 9.06 -20.65 -3.12
CA GLU A 110 7.62 -20.39 -3.05
C GLU A 110 7.31 -19.04 -2.36
N VAL A 111 8.12 -18.66 -1.37
CA VAL A 111 8.09 -17.32 -0.75
C VAL A 111 8.44 -16.23 -1.77
N ALA A 112 9.44 -16.45 -2.63
CA ALA A 112 9.80 -15.51 -3.69
C ALA A 112 8.72 -15.42 -4.78
N ASP A 113 8.13 -16.56 -5.20
CA ASP A 113 7.00 -16.61 -6.12
C ASP A 113 5.82 -15.81 -5.57
N ALA A 114 5.39 -16.08 -4.34
CA ALA A 114 4.27 -15.40 -3.69
C ALA A 114 4.49 -13.89 -3.58
N ARG A 115 5.69 -13.45 -3.17
CA ARG A 115 6.05 -12.01 -3.14
C ARG A 115 6.05 -11.40 -4.55
N SER A 116 6.44 -12.15 -5.58
CA SER A 116 6.33 -11.72 -6.98
C SER A 116 4.87 -11.53 -7.41
N VAL A 117 3.98 -12.48 -7.07
CA VAL A 117 2.54 -12.41 -7.41
C VAL A 117 1.84 -11.29 -6.64
N LEU A 118 2.11 -11.15 -5.34
CA LEU A 118 1.59 -10.03 -4.54
C LEU A 118 2.03 -8.67 -5.12
N ASN A 119 3.24 -8.58 -5.68
CA ASN A 119 3.75 -7.38 -6.37
C ASN A 119 3.17 -7.16 -7.79
N ALA A 120 2.51 -8.15 -8.39
CA ALA A 120 2.00 -8.04 -9.75
C ALA A 120 0.99 -6.88 -9.92
N ARG A 121 0.91 -6.35 -11.14
CA ARG A 121 0.04 -5.20 -11.47
C ARG A 121 -1.46 -5.53 -11.45
N PHE A 122 -1.83 -6.80 -11.58
CA PHE A 122 -3.24 -7.23 -11.52
C PHE A 122 -3.76 -7.41 -10.08
N VAL A 123 -2.88 -7.63 -9.09
CA VAL A 123 -3.26 -7.75 -7.68
C VAL A 123 -3.54 -6.34 -7.11
N THR A 124 -4.79 -5.91 -7.27
CA THR A 124 -5.36 -4.74 -6.56
C THR A 124 -5.83 -5.15 -5.16
N PHE A 125 -6.08 -4.18 -4.28
CA PHE A 125 -6.65 -4.45 -2.96
C PHE A 125 -8.00 -5.17 -3.04
N GLY A 126 -8.91 -4.71 -3.90
CA GLY A 126 -10.22 -5.36 -4.09
C GLY A 126 -10.13 -6.77 -4.65
N PHE A 127 -9.20 -7.04 -5.59
CA PHE A 127 -8.93 -8.40 -6.06
C PHE A 127 -8.36 -9.28 -4.94
N PHE A 128 -7.42 -8.75 -4.14
CA PHE A 128 -6.81 -9.48 -3.04
C PHE A 128 -7.82 -9.84 -1.95
N VAL A 129 -8.65 -8.88 -1.50
CA VAL A 129 -9.71 -9.14 -0.50
C VAL A 129 -10.72 -10.12 -1.05
N GLY A 130 -11.18 -9.96 -2.29
CA GLY A 130 -12.08 -10.91 -2.95
C GLY A 130 -11.50 -12.34 -3.01
N TRP A 131 -10.22 -12.47 -3.32
CA TRP A 131 -9.51 -13.75 -3.29
C TRP A 131 -9.41 -14.33 -1.88
N VAL A 132 -9.01 -13.54 -0.87
CA VAL A 132 -8.94 -13.99 0.53
C VAL A 132 -10.31 -14.45 1.04
N SER A 133 -11.38 -13.70 0.76
CA SER A 133 -12.74 -14.08 1.13
C SER A 133 -13.21 -15.37 0.44
N GLN A 134 -12.87 -15.57 -0.85
CA GLN A 134 -13.15 -16.82 -1.55
C GLN A 134 -12.35 -18.00 -1.00
N PHE A 135 -11.05 -17.79 -0.74
CA PHE A 135 -10.15 -18.82 -0.22
C PHE A 135 -10.59 -19.30 1.16
N LEU A 136 -10.87 -18.37 2.07
CA LEU A 136 -11.33 -18.69 3.44
C LEU A 136 -12.76 -19.27 3.42
N GLY A 137 -13.67 -18.70 2.62
CA GLY A 137 -15.06 -19.18 2.51
C GLY A 137 -15.19 -20.57 1.88
N SER A 138 -14.25 -20.98 1.02
CA SER A 138 -14.17 -22.34 0.49
C SER A 138 -13.74 -23.38 1.54
N GLY A 139 -13.17 -22.94 2.66
CA GLY A 139 -12.74 -23.78 3.78
C GLY A 139 -13.86 -24.11 4.77
N ALA A 140 -14.87 -24.85 4.31
CA ALA A 140 -15.85 -25.59 5.14
C ALA A 140 -16.31 -24.92 6.47
N GLY A 141 -17.09 -23.83 6.37
CA GLY A 141 -17.97 -23.37 7.46
C GLY A 141 -17.53 -22.16 8.28
N GLY A 142 -16.35 -21.57 8.02
CA GLY A 142 -15.85 -20.40 8.75
C GLY A 142 -16.19 -19.05 8.10
N CYS A 143 -17.33 -18.43 8.47
CA CYS A 143 -17.65 -17.07 8.04
C CYS A 143 -16.83 -16.01 8.81
N ILE A 144 -15.69 -15.59 8.27
CA ILE A 144 -14.90 -14.47 8.84
C ILE A 144 -15.42 -13.14 8.31
N ALA A 145 -16.08 -12.37 9.19
CA ALA A 145 -16.41 -10.98 8.93
C ALA A 145 -15.15 -10.11 9.01
N VAL A 146 -14.51 -9.85 7.86
CA VAL A 146 -13.46 -8.82 7.76
C VAL A 146 -14.15 -7.45 7.87
N ALA A 147 -14.24 -6.95 9.10
CA ALA A 147 -14.81 -5.65 9.40
C ALA A 147 -13.90 -4.51 8.89
N VAL A 148 -13.94 -4.26 7.58
CA VAL A 148 -13.42 -3.02 6.99
C VAL A 148 -14.29 -1.88 7.52
N ALA A 149 -13.78 -1.16 8.52
CA ALA A 149 -14.46 -0.07 9.19
C ALA A 149 -14.59 1.16 8.27
N GLY A 150 -15.46 1.07 7.27
CA GLY A 150 -15.77 2.18 6.37
C GLY A 150 -16.46 3.30 7.14
N THR A 151 -15.78 4.43 7.26
CA THR A 151 -16.26 5.67 7.89
C THR A 151 -17.30 6.40 7.02
N GLY A 152 -18.40 5.71 6.72
CA GLY A 152 -19.53 6.21 5.95
C GLY A 152 -20.38 7.21 6.75
N GLY A 153 -19.91 8.45 6.86
CA GLY A 153 -20.69 9.55 7.43
C GLY A 153 -21.92 9.90 6.56
N PRO A 154 -23.14 9.95 7.10
CA PRO A 154 -24.34 10.25 6.32
C PRO A 154 -24.52 11.76 6.10
N THR A 155 -24.44 12.21 4.85
CA THR A 155 -24.78 13.60 4.47
C THR A 155 -26.31 13.79 4.49
N THR A 156 -26.79 14.91 5.03
CA THR A 156 -28.20 15.10 5.40
C THR A 156 -29.01 16.01 4.48
N GLY A 157 -30.26 15.60 4.21
CA GLY A 157 -31.36 16.49 3.78
C GLY A 157 -31.45 16.83 2.28
N PRO A 158 -32.51 17.55 1.86
CA PRO A 158 -33.50 18.25 2.70
C PRO A 158 -34.97 17.76 2.59
N THR A 159 -35.68 17.85 3.73
CA THR A 159 -37.11 18.14 3.97
C THR A 159 -38.20 17.86 2.90
N THR A 160 -39.32 17.24 3.34
CA THR A 160 -40.70 17.81 3.29
C THR A 160 -41.58 17.18 4.39
N SER A 161 -42.61 17.90 4.87
CA SER A 161 -43.64 17.52 5.86
C SER A 161 -44.63 16.43 5.31
N THR A 162 -45.54 15.74 6.02
CA THR A 162 -46.24 15.84 7.35
C THR A 162 -46.68 14.38 7.77
N ALA A 163 -47.52 13.96 8.75
CA ALA A 163 -48.41 14.54 9.79
C ALA A 163 -48.78 13.54 10.94
N VAL A 164 -48.95 14.09 12.16
CA VAL A 164 -50.02 13.90 13.19
C VAL A 164 -50.67 12.52 13.49
N SER A 165 -50.48 12.04 14.73
CA SER A 165 -51.47 11.54 15.75
C SER A 165 -50.67 10.93 16.92
N GLU A 166 -50.77 11.36 18.20
CA GLU A 166 -51.83 11.11 19.21
C GLU A 166 -52.11 9.61 19.49
N ALA A 167 -52.17 9.11 20.74
CA ALA A 167 -51.82 9.65 22.07
C ALA A 167 -51.74 8.51 23.14
N GLY A 168 -51.23 8.78 24.36
CA GLY A 168 -51.52 7.96 25.58
C GLY A 168 -50.31 7.36 26.36
N PRO A 169 -50.21 7.56 27.70
CA PRO A 169 -49.09 7.02 28.51
C PRO A 169 -49.47 6.21 29.78
N THR A 170 -48.65 5.23 30.20
CA THR A 170 -48.48 4.85 31.64
C THR A 170 -47.24 3.98 31.98
N SER A 171 -46.75 4.18 33.21
CA SER A 171 -46.06 3.24 34.14
C SER A 171 -44.78 2.47 33.75
N SER A 172 -43.69 2.77 34.49
CA SER A 172 -42.62 1.84 34.94
C SER A 172 -43.11 0.92 36.09
N PRO A 173 -42.38 -0.10 36.62
CA PRO A 173 -40.91 -0.23 36.69
C PRO A 173 -40.28 -1.63 36.38
N ALA A 174 -38.96 -1.69 36.56
CA ALA A 174 -38.00 -2.80 36.43
C ALA A 174 -38.17 -3.92 37.51
N PRO A 175 -37.31 -4.98 37.59
CA PRO A 175 -36.13 -5.32 36.77
C PRO A 175 -36.07 -6.77 36.22
N GLY A 176 -35.14 -7.03 35.31
CA GLY A 176 -34.80 -8.39 34.85
C GLY A 176 -33.43 -8.42 34.17
N GLY A 177 -32.52 -9.28 34.65
CA GLY A 177 -31.17 -9.38 34.12
C GLY A 177 -31.06 -10.34 32.92
N SER A 178 -30.24 -9.97 31.94
CA SER A 178 -29.68 -10.90 30.97
C SER A 178 -28.33 -10.37 30.51
N GLU A 179 -27.26 -11.12 30.76
CA GLU A 179 -25.90 -10.78 30.31
C GLU A 179 -25.76 -11.12 28.82
N GLY A 180 -26.46 -10.33 28.01
CA GLY A 180 -26.72 -10.55 26.59
C GLY A 180 -25.50 -10.37 25.69
N GLY A 181 -24.57 -11.32 25.75
CA GLY A 181 -23.64 -11.58 24.66
C GLY A 181 -22.66 -10.46 24.35
N ALA A 182 -21.69 -10.25 25.24
CA ALA A 182 -20.35 -9.84 24.82
C ALA A 182 -19.70 -11.00 24.01
N ALA A 183 -20.28 -11.29 22.84
CA ALA A 183 -19.81 -12.31 21.91
C ALA A 183 -18.47 -11.82 21.36
N ALA A 184 -17.39 -12.21 22.05
CA ALA A 184 -16.06 -11.73 21.77
C ALA A 184 -15.74 -11.92 20.29
N ALA A 185 -15.33 -10.83 19.63
CA ALA A 185 -14.77 -10.87 18.29
C ALA A 185 -13.37 -11.51 18.34
N GLN A 186 -13.33 -12.80 18.70
CA GLN A 186 -12.21 -13.69 18.49
C GLN A 186 -12.07 -13.85 16.97
N LEU A 187 -11.39 -12.89 16.36
CA LEU A 187 -10.89 -12.99 14.99
C LEU A 187 -10.13 -14.31 14.93
N ILE A 188 -10.69 -15.28 14.21
CA ILE A 188 -10.09 -16.60 14.07
C ILE A 188 -8.76 -16.38 13.35
N THR A 189 -7.66 -16.47 14.11
CA THR A 189 -6.29 -16.25 13.62
C THR A 189 -5.87 -17.44 12.74
N THR A 190 -6.50 -17.55 11.58
CA THR A 190 -6.29 -18.61 10.60
C THR A 190 -4.82 -18.66 10.19
N PRO A 191 -4.29 -19.83 9.79
CA PRO A 191 -2.87 -20.00 9.48
C PRO A 191 -2.33 -19.09 8.35
N LEU A 192 -3.19 -18.48 7.52
CA LEU A 192 -2.77 -17.37 6.65
C LEU A 192 -2.10 -16.23 7.45
N MET A 193 -2.70 -15.82 8.57
CA MET A 193 -2.27 -14.64 9.32
C MET A 193 -0.93 -14.80 10.05
N SER A 194 -0.33 -16.01 10.09
CA SER A 194 1.03 -16.22 10.59
C SER A 194 2.11 -16.17 9.49
N VAL A 195 1.75 -16.47 8.24
CA VAL A 195 2.69 -16.49 7.09
C VAL A 195 2.67 -15.17 6.32
N PHE A 196 1.49 -14.58 6.11
CA PHE A 196 1.32 -13.30 5.41
C PHE A 196 2.08 -12.09 5.99
N PRO A 197 2.17 -11.83 7.33
CA PRO A 197 2.79 -10.60 7.85
C PRO A 197 4.26 -10.40 7.47
N ARG A 198 4.97 -11.45 7.02
CA ARG A 198 6.39 -11.39 6.66
C ARG A 198 6.67 -10.84 5.26
N LEU A 199 5.63 -10.69 4.43
CA LEU A 199 5.76 -10.46 2.97
C LEU A 199 4.79 -9.38 2.43
N PRO A 200 4.74 -8.17 3.00
CA PRO A 200 3.99 -7.07 2.40
C PRO A 200 4.51 -6.76 0.99
N PRO A 201 3.67 -6.65 -0.05
CA PRO A 201 4.12 -6.29 -1.38
C PRO A 201 4.78 -4.91 -1.39
N SER A 202 5.92 -4.80 -2.08
CA SER A 202 6.80 -3.63 -2.11
C SER A 202 6.09 -2.35 -2.56
N LYS A 203 5.10 -2.46 -3.46
CA LYS A 203 4.19 -1.37 -3.88
C LYS A 203 3.33 -0.76 -2.76
N LEU A 204 3.24 -1.42 -1.60
CA LEU A 204 2.60 -0.90 -0.38
C LEU A 204 3.58 -0.20 0.56
N LEU A 205 4.89 -0.38 0.38
CA LEU A 205 5.93 0.06 1.32
C LEU A 205 6.49 1.46 1.03
N HIS A 206 5.87 2.24 0.14
CA HIS A 206 6.29 3.59 -0.24
C HIS A 206 5.08 4.45 -0.67
N GLY A 207 5.22 5.77 -0.78
CA GLY A 207 4.15 6.67 -1.23
C GLY A 207 3.77 6.54 -2.73
N PRO A 208 2.71 7.19 -3.20
CA PRO A 208 1.72 7.95 -2.44
C PRO A 208 0.82 7.04 -1.62
N TRP A 209 0.20 7.60 -0.58
CA TRP A 209 -0.76 6.93 0.29
C TRP A 209 -2.19 7.19 -0.18
N CYS A 210 -3.09 6.27 0.17
CA CYS A 210 -4.53 6.39 -0.03
C CYS A 210 -5.24 5.33 0.83
N GLU A 211 -6.51 5.54 1.15
CA GLU A 211 -7.25 4.65 2.06
C GLU A 211 -7.25 3.18 1.60
N SER A 212 -7.40 2.88 0.29
CA SER A 212 -7.32 1.49 -0.21
C SER A 212 -5.94 0.85 -0.05
N LYS A 213 -4.88 1.65 0.08
CA LYS A 213 -3.50 1.20 0.27
C LYS A 213 -3.18 1.03 1.76
N ILE A 214 -3.66 1.94 2.60
CA ILE A 214 -3.61 1.84 4.06
C ILE A 214 -4.41 0.61 4.51
N SER A 215 -5.66 0.46 4.03
CA SER A 215 -6.49 -0.75 4.20
C SER A 215 -5.78 -2.05 3.77
N PHE A 216 -5.00 -2.03 2.69
CA PHE A 216 -4.21 -3.21 2.28
C PHE A 216 -3.04 -3.46 3.24
N LEU A 217 -2.34 -2.40 3.67
CA LEU A 217 -1.22 -2.48 4.61
C LEU A 217 -1.67 -2.97 6.01
N ARG A 218 -2.88 -2.60 6.46
CA ARG A 218 -3.51 -3.13 7.71
C ARG A 218 -3.51 -4.66 7.73
N LEU A 219 -3.77 -5.33 6.60
CA LEU A 219 -3.80 -6.81 6.49
C LEU A 219 -2.43 -7.48 6.71
N PHE A 220 -1.33 -6.73 6.61
CA PHE A 220 0.03 -7.24 6.88
C PHE A 220 0.53 -6.90 8.28
N SER A 221 -0.22 -6.15 9.08
CA SER A 221 0.14 -5.67 10.43
C SER A 221 -0.70 -6.31 11.57
N PRO A 222 -0.84 -7.66 11.68
CA PRO A 222 -1.77 -8.32 12.60
C PRO A 222 -1.30 -8.38 14.08
N SER A 223 -0.11 -7.90 14.43
CA SER A 223 0.43 -7.96 15.80
C SER A 223 1.40 -6.81 16.08
N PRO A 224 1.41 -6.22 17.30
CA PRO A 224 2.44 -5.26 17.71
C PRO A 224 3.84 -5.89 17.81
N ASN A 225 3.89 -7.21 18.04
CA ASN A 225 5.09 -8.05 18.07
C ASN A 225 5.30 -8.70 16.69
N GLY A 226 5.10 -7.93 15.62
CA GLY A 226 5.18 -8.40 14.23
C GLY A 226 6.57 -8.90 13.86
N ALA A 227 6.64 -9.85 12.93
CA ALA A 227 7.91 -10.23 12.32
C ALA A 227 8.38 -9.08 11.41
N ALA A 228 9.58 -8.55 11.67
CA ALA A 228 10.11 -7.37 10.99
C ALA A 228 10.16 -7.51 9.45
N VAL A 229 10.03 -6.38 8.76
CA VAL A 229 10.17 -6.27 7.29
C VAL A 229 11.41 -7.03 6.82
N SER A 230 11.22 -7.91 5.85
CA SER A 230 12.31 -8.69 5.26
C SER A 230 13.44 -7.75 4.80
N SER A 231 14.68 -8.01 5.27
CA SER A 231 15.88 -7.20 4.98
C SER A 231 15.97 -6.55 3.58
N PRO A 232 15.71 -7.25 2.44
CA PRO A 232 15.72 -6.63 1.11
C PRO A 232 14.64 -5.57 0.85
N ASP A 233 13.50 -5.60 1.55
CA ASP A 233 12.46 -4.55 1.49
C ASP A 233 12.70 -3.41 2.49
N TYR A 234 13.57 -3.59 3.49
CA TYR A 234 13.80 -2.63 4.56
C TYR A 234 14.11 -1.20 4.08
N PRO A 235 15.01 -0.96 3.10
CA PRO A 235 15.29 0.41 2.63
C PRO A 235 14.09 1.06 1.93
N LEU A 236 13.21 0.25 1.34
CA LEU A 236 11.99 0.74 0.69
C LEU A 236 10.94 1.10 1.75
N ALA A 237 10.73 0.25 2.75
CA ALA A 237 9.82 0.51 3.86
C ALA A 237 10.25 1.74 4.69
N ARG A 238 11.56 1.90 4.95
CA ARG A 238 12.12 3.11 5.59
C ARG A 238 11.89 4.36 4.73
N ARG A 239 12.01 4.27 3.40
CA ARG A 239 11.61 5.36 2.51
C ARG A 239 10.11 5.66 2.62
N GLY A 240 9.25 4.64 2.65
CA GLY A 240 7.82 4.82 2.85
C GLY A 240 7.47 5.50 4.17
N LEU A 241 8.24 5.26 5.22
CA LEU A 241 8.06 5.92 6.51
C LEU A 241 8.24 7.44 6.37
N PHE A 242 9.28 7.88 5.65
CA PHE A 242 9.46 9.29 5.30
C PHE A 242 8.39 9.81 4.31
N ASP A 243 7.98 9.02 3.32
CA ASP A 243 6.87 9.39 2.42
C ASP A 243 5.55 9.59 3.20
N ALA A 244 5.35 8.87 4.32
CA ALA A 244 4.18 9.01 5.21
C ALA A 244 4.26 10.23 6.13
N ILE A 245 5.44 10.50 6.72
CA ILE A 245 5.73 11.75 7.47
C ILE A 245 5.42 12.97 6.60
N VAL A 246 5.99 13.03 5.39
CA VAL A 246 5.81 14.15 4.44
C VAL A 246 4.36 14.30 3.98
N ALA A 247 3.58 13.22 3.92
CA ALA A 247 2.16 13.26 3.60
C ALA A 247 1.24 13.60 4.79
N GLY A 248 1.73 13.55 6.04
CA GLY A 248 0.90 13.63 7.24
C GLY A 248 0.08 12.37 7.54
N GLU A 249 0.41 11.25 6.88
CA GLU A 249 -0.39 10.01 6.86
C GLU A 249 -0.07 9.12 8.07
N PHE A 250 -0.54 9.55 9.24
CA PHE A 250 -0.25 8.96 10.55
C PHE A 250 -0.51 7.43 10.64
N GLU A 251 -1.54 6.94 9.96
CA GLU A 251 -1.83 5.50 9.99
C GLU A 251 -0.87 4.69 9.10
N ALA A 252 -0.51 5.19 7.91
CA ALA A 252 0.52 4.56 7.08
C ALA A 252 1.86 4.49 7.83
N PHE A 253 2.22 5.58 8.52
CA PHE A 253 3.39 5.67 9.40
C PHE A 253 3.34 4.61 10.53
N THR A 254 2.23 4.57 11.28
CA THR A 254 2.05 3.61 12.39
C THR A 254 2.09 2.15 11.93
N LEU A 255 1.51 1.84 10.76
CA LEU A 255 1.53 0.49 10.19
C LEU A 255 2.94 0.08 9.74
N LEU A 256 3.76 0.99 9.20
CA LEU A 256 5.16 0.69 8.85
C LEU A 256 6.03 0.43 10.10
N LEU A 257 5.81 1.15 11.20
CA LEU A 257 6.49 0.85 12.47
C LEU A 257 6.02 -0.48 13.10
N ARG A 258 4.75 -0.86 12.93
CA ARG A 258 4.23 -2.18 13.36
C ARG A 258 4.72 -3.34 12.49
N LEU A 259 5.10 -3.07 11.23
CA LEU A 259 5.83 -4.01 10.38
C LEU A 259 7.32 -4.13 10.77
N GLY A 260 7.80 -3.39 11.77
CA GLY A 260 9.19 -3.48 12.24
C GLY A 260 10.20 -2.69 11.40
N VAL A 261 9.81 -1.55 10.84
CA VAL A 261 10.77 -0.50 10.45
C VAL A 261 11.29 0.17 11.72
N SER A 262 12.61 0.36 11.88
CA SER A 262 13.16 0.92 13.12
C SER A 262 12.90 2.41 13.26
N ALA A 263 12.66 2.84 14.50
CA ALA A 263 12.37 4.21 14.87
C ALA A 263 13.67 4.95 15.21
N ASP A 264 14.48 5.27 14.19
CA ASP A 264 15.80 5.89 14.36
C ASP A 264 15.71 7.40 14.69
N LEU A 265 16.81 8.01 15.18
CA LEU A 265 16.90 9.47 15.41
C LEU A 265 16.59 10.31 14.15
N GLU A 266 16.88 9.79 12.94
CA GLU A 266 16.47 10.45 11.68
C GLU A 266 14.95 10.50 11.52
N VAL A 267 14.23 9.48 11.97
CA VAL A 267 12.76 9.42 11.95
C VAL A 267 12.21 10.42 12.95
N LEU A 268 12.73 10.46 14.18
CA LEU A 268 12.30 11.43 15.19
C LEU A 268 12.53 12.88 14.71
N ARG A 269 13.72 13.19 14.17
CA ARG A 269 14.02 14.52 13.60
C ARG A 269 13.06 14.89 12.48
N ALA A 270 12.80 13.98 11.53
CA ALA A 270 11.89 14.25 10.41
C ALA A 270 10.43 14.46 10.87
N VAL A 271 9.99 13.74 11.90
CA VAL A 271 8.69 13.96 12.55
C VAL A 271 8.63 15.32 13.24
N VAL A 272 9.60 15.64 14.11
CA VAL A 272 9.59 16.86 14.93
C VAL A 272 9.68 18.12 14.07
N MET A 273 10.59 18.11 13.09
CA MET A 273 10.84 19.24 12.18
C MET A 273 9.78 19.33 11.05
N GLY A 274 8.94 18.30 10.86
CA GLY A 274 7.90 18.28 9.84
C GLY A 274 6.76 19.27 10.12
N GLU A 275 6.27 19.93 9.07
CA GLU A 275 5.09 20.83 9.13
C GLU A 275 3.78 20.03 9.25
N SER A 276 3.73 18.84 8.65
CA SER A 276 2.59 17.92 8.60
C SER A 276 2.40 17.05 9.85
N CYS A 277 3.36 17.04 10.79
CA CYS A 277 3.39 16.09 11.90
C CYS A 277 2.96 16.72 13.23
N GLY A 278 1.87 16.20 13.80
CA GLY A 278 1.45 16.46 15.18
C GLY A 278 2.18 15.58 16.21
N GLY A 279 2.02 15.91 17.49
CA GLY A 279 2.66 15.21 18.62
C GLY A 279 2.41 13.69 18.68
N GLU A 280 1.31 13.20 18.10
CA GLU A 280 1.02 11.76 18.01
C GLU A 280 2.10 10.97 17.27
N PHE A 281 2.73 11.54 16.24
CA PHE A 281 3.86 10.89 15.56
C PHE A 281 5.05 10.74 16.51
N VAL A 282 5.37 11.78 17.29
CA VAL A 282 6.46 11.76 18.29
C VAL A 282 6.16 10.74 19.39
N ARG A 283 4.91 10.71 19.88
CA ARG A 283 4.44 9.76 20.89
C ARG A 283 4.65 8.32 20.44
N VAL A 284 4.23 7.97 19.21
CA VAL A 284 4.41 6.62 18.65
C VAL A 284 5.89 6.26 18.40
N VAL A 285 6.75 7.23 18.06
CA VAL A 285 8.21 7.01 17.95
C VAL A 285 8.80 6.66 19.32
N LEU A 286 8.54 7.46 20.35
CA LEU A 286 9.10 7.25 21.68
C LEU A 286 8.54 5.97 22.34
N GLU A 287 7.27 5.65 22.09
CA GLU A 287 6.63 4.37 22.46
C GLU A 287 7.39 3.19 21.81
N ARG A 288 7.67 3.23 20.50
CA ARG A 288 8.45 2.20 19.79
C ARG A 288 9.91 2.10 20.25
N VAL A 289 10.54 3.20 20.63
CA VAL A 289 11.91 3.21 21.18
C VAL A 289 11.94 2.59 22.58
N SER A 290 10.97 2.89 23.45
CA SER A 290 10.89 2.26 24.79
C SER A 290 10.51 0.77 24.72
N GLU A 291 9.79 0.33 23.69
CA GLU A 291 9.62 -1.09 23.34
C GLU A 291 10.91 -1.76 22.78
N GLY A 292 11.99 -1.01 22.55
CA GLY A 292 13.29 -1.52 22.06
C GLY A 292 13.46 -1.57 20.53
N TRP A 293 12.60 -0.92 19.74
CA TRP A 293 12.61 -0.95 18.26
C TRP A 293 13.42 0.19 17.61
N GLY A 294 14.45 0.69 18.30
CA GLY A 294 15.37 1.70 17.79
C GLY A 294 16.35 2.18 18.85
N GLU A 295 17.35 2.95 18.42
CA GLU A 295 18.23 3.74 19.30
C GLU A 295 18.06 5.21 18.94
N VAL A 296 17.68 6.03 19.92
CA VAL A 296 17.39 7.45 19.75
C VAL A 296 17.99 8.23 20.91
N ASP A 297 18.89 9.15 20.58
CA ASP A 297 19.37 10.14 21.53
C ASP A 297 18.30 11.22 21.75
N VAL A 298 17.56 11.10 22.85
CA VAL A 298 16.55 12.08 23.29
C VAL A 298 17.20 13.42 23.67
N LEU A 299 18.51 13.45 23.93
CA LEU A 299 19.30 14.65 24.23
C LEU A 299 19.94 15.28 22.97
N ASP A 300 19.59 14.82 21.76
CA ASP A 300 20.11 15.39 20.52
C ASP A 300 19.90 16.91 20.45
N GLN A 301 21.02 17.65 20.47
CA GLN A 301 21.05 19.11 20.49
C GLN A 301 20.14 19.73 19.42
N LYS A 302 20.03 19.12 18.23
CA LYS A 302 19.21 19.65 17.12
C LYS A 302 17.70 19.53 17.35
N LEU A 303 17.24 18.58 18.16
CA LEU A 303 15.85 18.50 18.58
C LEU A 303 15.54 19.64 19.57
N TRP A 304 16.42 19.86 20.54
CA TRP A 304 16.25 20.90 21.56
C TRP A 304 16.37 22.33 21.00
N GLU A 305 17.34 22.59 20.13
CA GLU A 305 17.45 23.85 19.37
C GLU A 305 16.17 24.12 18.57
N TRP A 306 15.59 23.10 17.94
CA TRP A 306 14.35 23.23 17.19
C TRP A 306 13.15 23.50 18.12
N VAL A 307 13.04 22.82 19.26
CA VAL A 307 11.97 23.05 20.25
C VAL A 307 12.02 24.49 20.78
N GLU A 308 13.20 25.01 21.12
CA GLU A 308 13.35 26.40 21.61
C GLU A 308 13.07 27.46 20.53
N GLU A 309 13.43 27.20 19.28
CA GLU A 309 13.08 28.04 18.14
C GLU A 309 11.57 28.04 17.88
N ALA A 310 10.93 26.88 17.93
CA ALA A 310 9.50 26.71 17.72
C ALA A 310 8.67 27.32 18.88
N GLU A 311 9.12 27.21 20.13
CA GLU A 311 8.51 27.93 21.26
C GLU A 311 8.64 29.45 21.13
N ARG A 312 9.81 29.97 20.71
CA ARG A 312 9.99 31.41 20.43
C ARG A 312 9.12 31.93 19.29
N ARG A 313 8.63 31.05 18.40
CA ARG A 313 7.64 31.36 17.35
C ARG A 313 6.18 31.21 17.81
N GLY A 314 5.94 30.63 18.99
CA GLY A 314 4.59 30.27 19.44
C GLY A 314 3.99 29.07 18.71
N GLU A 315 4.80 28.20 18.10
CA GLU A 315 4.32 26.96 17.48
C GLU A 315 3.77 26.00 18.55
N GLY A 316 2.45 25.86 18.66
CA GLY A 316 1.80 25.07 19.72
C GLY A 316 2.23 23.60 19.81
N LYS A 317 2.83 23.04 18.76
CA LYS A 317 3.43 21.69 18.81
C LYS A 317 4.69 21.63 19.68
N ALA A 318 5.42 22.73 19.86
CA ALA A 318 6.72 22.73 20.51
C ALA A 318 6.65 22.34 22.00
N GLY A 319 5.67 22.87 22.75
CA GLY A 319 5.45 22.49 24.15
C GLY A 319 5.00 21.03 24.33
N VAL A 320 4.26 20.48 23.36
CA VAL A 320 3.88 19.05 23.35
C VAL A 320 5.11 18.18 23.11
N VAL A 321 5.96 18.55 22.15
CA VAL A 321 7.23 17.85 21.89
C VAL A 321 8.17 17.97 23.10
N ARG A 322 8.29 19.14 23.73
CA ARG A 322 9.07 19.32 24.97
C ARG A 322 8.58 18.38 26.06
N GLY A 323 7.28 18.34 26.32
CA GLY A 323 6.69 17.45 27.35
C GLY A 323 6.92 15.96 27.08
N LEU A 324 6.86 15.54 25.81
CA LEU A 324 7.16 14.16 25.40
C LEU A 324 8.66 13.82 25.54
N LEU A 325 9.56 14.71 25.14
CA LEU A 325 11.02 14.51 25.27
C LEU A 325 11.53 14.62 26.72
N GLN A 326 10.76 15.20 27.64
CA GLN A 326 11.05 15.23 29.08
C GLN A 326 10.48 14.03 29.85
N GLY A 327 9.60 13.24 29.22
CA GLY A 327 8.92 12.10 29.84
C GLY A 327 9.31 10.72 29.27
N ALA A 328 10.34 10.68 28.42
CA ALA A 328 10.89 9.47 27.79
C ALA A 328 12.29 9.16 28.32
#